data_AF-A0A7K4CNH9-F1
#
_entry.id   AF-A0A7K4CNH9-F1
#
_cell.length_a   1.000
_cell.length_b   1.000
_cell.length_c   1.000
_cell.angle_alpha   90.00
_cell.angle_beta   90.00
_cell.angle_gamma   90.00
#
_symmetry.space_group_name_H-M   'P 1'
#
loop_
_entity.id
_entity.type
_entity.pdbx_description
1 polymer ?
#
loop_
_entity_poly.entity_id
_entity_poly.type
_entity_poly.pdbx_seq_one_letter_code
_entity_poly.pdbx_strand_id
1 'polypeptide(L)'
;MTGKCRIMDHLPIIDGHLDTILTSKIKLYHKVESTPANMQAGNVQAAFYSLCPVNKPWLVKLFTRAWFSYVNSPRHGLMQIKSIDDFDRARQAGKIGAILHYEGAGGIDDGFTLLEEGARQGLRGLCITWAETNKFGHGAMFKGKQSSLGLTDPGKELVSRAERLGITVDVSHLNDPSFWDVVSVAKKPFIASHSNARAVCNHPRNLTDDQIKALAERGGTIGINFSIKFLDDGWKAAGRSGITFA
;
A
#
# COMPACT_ATOMS: atom_id res chain seq x y z
N MET A 1 -25.68 -20.13 18.00
CA MET A 1 -26.11 -19.36 16.80
C MET A 1 -25.33 -18.06 16.81
N THR A 2 -24.19 -18.00 16.14
CA THR A 2 -23.35 -16.81 16.08
C THR A 2 -23.98 -15.84 15.09
N GLY A 3 -24.50 -14.71 15.59
CA GLY A 3 -25.05 -13.66 14.75
C GLY A 3 -23.96 -13.08 13.86
N LYS A 4 -23.88 -13.52 12.60
CA LYS A 4 -23.07 -12.84 11.59
C LYS A 4 -23.52 -11.38 11.52
N CYS A 5 -22.55 -10.47 11.55
CA CYS A 5 -22.81 -9.03 11.43
C CYS A 5 -23.35 -8.73 10.02
N ARG A 6 -24.68 -8.55 9.92
CA ARG A 6 -25.42 -8.33 8.66
C ARG A 6 -24.94 -7.13 7.84
N ILE A 7 -24.20 -6.19 8.43
CA ILE A 7 -23.65 -5.03 7.73
C ILE A 7 -22.53 -5.45 6.76
N MET A 8 -21.69 -6.39 7.17
CA MET A 8 -20.57 -6.81 6.34
C MET A 8 -21.04 -7.60 5.12
N ASP A 9 -22.20 -8.25 5.16
CA ASP A 9 -22.75 -8.99 4.01
C ASP A 9 -23.11 -8.08 2.81
N HIS A 10 -23.16 -6.75 3.02
CA HIS A 10 -23.60 -5.78 2.00
C HIS A 10 -22.54 -4.75 1.59
N LEU A 11 -21.49 -4.55 2.41
CA LEU A 11 -20.42 -3.60 2.09
C LEU A 11 -19.17 -4.33 1.59
N PRO A 12 -18.68 -4.02 0.36
CA PRO A 12 -17.43 -4.59 -0.11
C PRO A 12 -16.26 -4.08 0.74
N ILE A 13 -15.44 -5.00 1.25
CA ILE A 13 -14.17 -4.65 1.87
C ILE A 13 -13.09 -4.66 0.78
N ILE A 14 -12.36 -3.54 0.67
CA ILE A 14 -11.17 -3.43 -0.17
C ILE A 14 -9.99 -3.19 0.76
N ASP A 15 -9.08 -4.16 0.83
CA ASP A 15 -7.88 -4.06 1.66
C ASP A 15 -6.84 -3.17 0.97
N GLY A 16 -6.31 -2.19 1.70
CA GLY A 16 -5.37 -1.21 1.18
C GLY A 16 -3.97 -1.75 0.95
N HIS A 17 -3.54 -2.85 1.58
CA HIS A 17 -2.16 -3.32 1.47
C HIS A 17 -1.99 -4.79 1.89
N LEU A 18 -1.51 -5.63 0.98
CA LEU A 18 -1.17 -7.02 1.26
C LEU A 18 0.24 -7.40 0.79
N ASP A 19 1.03 -7.94 1.72
CA ASP A 19 2.38 -8.46 1.46
C ASP A 19 2.40 -9.94 1.02
N THR A 20 1.28 -10.45 0.46
CA THR A 20 1.13 -11.86 0.07
C THR A 20 2.21 -12.34 -0.90
N ILE A 21 2.65 -11.48 -1.83
CA ILE A 21 3.70 -11.85 -2.80
C ILE A 21 5.04 -12.06 -2.10
N LEU A 22 5.37 -11.21 -1.13
CA LEU A 22 6.59 -11.29 -0.33
C LEU A 22 6.62 -12.56 0.52
N THR A 23 5.50 -12.86 1.17
CA THR A 23 5.36 -14.03 2.06
C THR A 23 5.32 -15.35 1.28
N SER A 24 4.57 -15.43 0.17
CA SER A 24 4.31 -16.69 -0.53
C SER A 24 5.39 -17.15 -1.51
N LYS A 25 6.14 -16.22 -2.12
CA LYS A 25 7.16 -16.53 -3.14
C LYS A 25 8.59 -16.34 -2.65
N ILE A 26 8.81 -15.38 -1.77
CA ILE A 26 10.15 -14.99 -1.31
C ILE A 26 10.45 -15.57 0.09
N LYS A 27 9.45 -16.18 0.75
CA LYS A 27 9.58 -16.86 2.05
C LYS A 27 10.22 -16.00 3.16
N LEU A 28 10.06 -14.68 3.08
CA LEU A 28 10.51 -13.76 4.13
C LEU A 28 9.65 -13.88 5.41
N TYR A 29 8.45 -14.47 5.30
CA TYR A 29 7.52 -14.66 6.42
C TYR A 29 6.96 -16.09 6.41
N HIS A 30 6.75 -16.65 7.61
CA HIS A 30 6.45 -18.07 7.80
C HIS A 30 4.96 -18.46 7.62
N LYS A 31 4.04 -17.49 7.53
CA LYS A 31 2.60 -17.75 7.41
C LYS A 31 1.93 -16.72 6.50
N VAL A 32 1.18 -17.19 5.52
CA VAL A 32 0.33 -16.36 4.65
C VAL A 32 -1.09 -16.40 5.23
N GLU A 33 -1.55 -15.29 5.81
CA GLU A 33 -2.90 -15.22 6.38
C GLU A 33 -3.93 -14.74 5.34
N SER A 34 -3.49 -13.96 4.34
CA SER A 34 -4.27 -13.48 3.20
C SER A 34 -4.42 -14.51 2.09
N THR A 35 -4.85 -15.73 2.44
CA THR A 35 -5.27 -16.71 1.44
C THR A 35 -6.62 -16.33 0.84
N PRO A 36 -6.92 -16.68 -0.42
CA PRO A 36 -8.23 -16.42 -1.02
C PRO A 36 -9.40 -16.95 -0.16
N ALA A 37 -9.23 -18.11 0.48
CA ALA A 37 -10.24 -18.69 1.37
C ALA A 37 -10.50 -17.81 2.61
N ASN A 38 -9.45 -17.29 3.25
CA ASN A 38 -9.59 -16.39 4.40
C ASN A 38 -10.18 -15.04 3.97
N MET A 39 -9.77 -14.52 2.82
CA MET A 39 -10.32 -13.27 2.26
C MET A 39 -11.82 -13.40 1.98
N GLN A 40 -12.25 -14.51 1.38
CA GLN A 40 -13.67 -14.80 1.17
C GLN A 40 -14.43 -14.94 2.50
N ALA A 41 -13.86 -15.64 3.48
CA ALA A 41 -14.47 -15.77 4.81
C ALA A 41 -14.62 -14.43 5.55
N GLY A 42 -13.70 -13.49 5.30
CA GLY A 42 -13.71 -12.12 5.82
C GLY A 42 -14.49 -11.12 4.96
N ASN A 43 -15.16 -11.57 3.90
CA ASN A 43 -15.84 -10.72 2.90
C ASN A 43 -14.96 -9.63 2.26
N VAL A 44 -13.66 -9.89 2.11
CA VAL A 44 -12.78 -9.08 1.29
C VAL A 44 -13.15 -9.31 -0.17
N GLN A 45 -13.30 -8.25 -0.95
CA GLN A 45 -13.70 -8.29 -2.36
C GLN A 45 -12.53 -7.94 -3.28
N ALA A 46 -11.63 -7.07 -2.82
CA ALA A 46 -10.37 -6.79 -3.52
C ALA A 46 -9.28 -6.38 -2.53
N ALA A 47 -8.04 -6.41 -2.99
CA ALA A 47 -6.90 -5.91 -2.23
C ALA A 47 -5.79 -5.36 -3.12
N PHE A 48 -5.02 -4.43 -2.58
CA PHE A 48 -3.75 -3.98 -3.16
C PHE A 48 -2.65 -4.98 -2.79
N TYR A 49 -2.16 -5.71 -3.79
CA TYR A 49 -1.05 -6.66 -3.63
C TYR A 49 0.27 -5.92 -3.83
N SER A 50 0.95 -5.67 -2.72
CA SER A 50 2.13 -4.83 -2.64
C SER A 50 3.40 -5.58 -3.04
N LEU A 51 4.17 -4.97 -3.92
CA LEU A 51 5.53 -5.40 -4.25
C LEU A 51 6.50 -4.63 -3.36
N CYS A 52 7.16 -5.33 -2.45
CA CYS A 52 8.05 -4.74 -1.45
C CYS A 52 9.29 -5.62 -1.23
N PRO A 53 10.51 -5.06 -1.08
CA PRO A 53 10.89 -3.69 -1.43
C PRO A 53 11.21 -3.58 -2.94
N VAL A 54 10.67 -2.58 -3.63
CA VAL A 54 11.01 -2.31 -5.04
C VAL A 54 12.02 -1.15 -5.18
N ASN A 55 13.15 -1.25 -4.46
CA ASN A 55 14.17 -0.20 -4.39
C ASN A 55 15.28 -0.30 -5.47
N LYS A 56 15.24 -1.32 -6.33
CA LYS A 56 16.13 -1.49 -7.48
C LYS A 56 15.35 -1.86 -8.75
N PRO A 57 15.77 -1.43 -9.94
CA PRO A 57 15.09 -1.75 -11.21
C PRO A 57 14.85 -3.26 -11.43
N TRP A 58 15.82 -4.09 -11.08
CA TRP A 58 15.69 -5.54 -11.25
C TRP A 58 14.71 -6.17 -10.26
N LEU A 59 14.55 -5.59 -9.06
CA LEU A 59 13.56 -6.03 -8.07
C LEU A 59 12.14 -5.71 -8.53
N VAL A 60 11.92 -4.52 -9.11
CA VAL A 60 10.64 -4.17 -9.78
C VAL A 60 10.28 -5.27 -10.77
N LYS A 61 11.18 -5.59 -11.71
CA LYS A 61 10.94 -6.62 -12.74
C LYS A 61 10.70 -8.00 -12.14
N LEU A 62 11.51 -8.41 -11.15
CA LEU A 62 11.40 -9.72 -10.52
C LEU A 62 10.06 -9.89 -9.78
N PHE A 63 9.68 -8.89 -8.98
CA PHE A 63 8.46 -8.96 -8.18
C PHE A 63 7.22 -8.83 -9.04
N THR A 64 7.25 -8.03 -10.10
CA THR A 64 6.14 -7.98 -11.05
C THR A 64 5.94 -9.33 -11.74
N ARG A 65 7.02 -10.03 -12.12
CA ARG A 65 6.93 -11.42 -12.64
C ARG A 65 6.34 -12.38 -11.60
N ALA A 66 6.77 -12.29 -10.34
CA ALA A 66 6.24 -13.11 -9.25
C ALA A 66 4.74 -12.85 -9.01
N TRP A 67 4.32 -11.58 -9.07
CA TRP A 67 2.93 -11.15 -8.95
C TRP A 67 2.06 -11.71 -10.07
N PHE A 68 2.47 -11.57 -11.33
CA PHE A 68 1.73 -12.17 -12.46
C PHE A 68 1.65 -13.68 -12.35
N SER A 69 2.72 -14.36 -11.94
CA SER A 69 2.70 -15.80 -11.69
C SER A 69 1.71 -16.19 -10.59
N TYR A 70 1.57 -15.35 -9.56
CA TYR A 70 0.63 -15.57 -8.46
C TYR A 70 -0.82 -15.32 -8.89
N VAL A 71 -1.12 -14.15 -9.44
CA VAL A 71 -2.48 -13.73 -9.81
C VAL A 71 -3.06 -14.58 -10.94
N ASN A 72 -2.23 -14.98 -11.92
CA ASN A 72 -2.70 -15.82 -13.04
C ASN A 72 -2.78 -17.30 -12.68
N SER A 73 -2.39 -17.72 -11.47
CA SER A 73 -2.52 -19.12 -11.06
C SER A 73 -3.99 -19.46 -10.83
N PRO A 74 -4.56 -20.46 -11.53
CA PRO A 74 -5.95 -20.87 -11.32
C PRO A 74 -6.24 -21.30 -9.87
N ARG A 75 -5.21 -21.74 -9.13
CA ARG A 75 -5.32 -22.18 -7.73
C ARG A 75 -5.72 -21.07 -6.77
N HIS A 76 -5.44 -19.81 -7.10
CA HIS A 76 -5.72 -18.70 -6.21
C HIS A 76 -7.08 -18.02 -6.48
N GLY A 77 -7.73 -18.30 -7.62
CA GLY A 77 -9.06 -17.75 -7.91
C GLY A 77 -9.11 -16.22 -7.95
N LEU A 78 -8.00 -15.56 -8.26
CA LEU A 78 -7.90 -14.10 -8.31
C LEU A 78 -8.29 -13.54 -9.68
N MET A 79 -8.62 -12.26 -9.73
CA MET A 79 -8.77 -11.49 -10.96
C MET A 79 -8.00 -10.17 -10.84
N GLN A 80 -7.11 -9.88 -11.79
CA GLN A 80 -6.43 -8.59 -11.82
C GLN A 80 -7.44 -7.44 -12.00
N ILE A 81 -7.28 -6.37 -11.22
CA ILE A 81 -8.07 -5.15 -11.31
C ILE A 81 -7.21 -4.00 -11.84
N LYS A 82 -7.59 -3.44 -12.98
CA LYS A 82 -7.00 -2.25 -13.61
C LYS A 82 -8.00 -1.10 -13.76
N SER A 83 -9.29 -1.37 -13.57
CA SER A 83 -10.39 -0.40 -13.63
C SER A 83 -11.53 -0.82 -12.70
N ILE A 84 -12.53 0.05 -12.56
CA ILE A 84 -13.75 -0.30 -11.82
C ILE A 84 -14.54 -1.43 -12.48
N ASP A 85 -14.55 -1.50 -13.82
CA ASP A 85 -15.21 -2.60 -14.53
C ASP A 85 -14.57 -3.95 -14.22
N ASP A 86 -13.25 -4.00 -14.05
CA ASP A 86 -12.56 -5.22 -13.63
C ASP A 86 -13.01 -5.63 -12.23
N PHE A 87 -13.21 -4.66 -11.33
CA PHE A 87 -13.67 -4.91 -9.96
C PHE A 87 -15.10 -5.49 -9.96
N ASP A 88 -16.00 -4.90 -10.74
CA ASP A 88 -17.36 -5.40 -10.88
C ASP A 88 -17.39 -6.81 -11.49
N ARG A 89 -16.54 -7.08 -12.50
CA ARG A 89 -16.41 -8.43 -13.07
C ARG A 89 -15.85 -9.43 -12.07
N ALA A 90 -14.88 -9.05 -11.26
CA ALA A 90 -14.34 -9.93 -10.21
C ALA A 90 -15.43 -10.29 -9.20
N ARG A 91 -16.18 -9.29 -8.73
CA ARG A 91 -17.30 -9.48 -7.80
C ARG A 91 -18.39 -10.36 -8.38
N GLN A 92 -18.84 -10.11 -9.62
CA GLN A 92 -19.84 -10.93 -10.31
C GLN A 92 -19.38 -12.39 -10.49
N ALA A 93 -18.08 -12.60 -10.72
CA ALA A 93 -17.49 -13.92 -10.85
C ALA A 93 -17.19 -14.61 -9.50
N GLY A 94 -17.50 -13.97 -8.36
CA GLY A 94 -17.17 -14.49 -7.02
C GLY A 94 -15.66 -14.59 -6.76
N LYS A 95 -14.85 -13.82 -7.49
CA LYS A 95 -13.38 -13.79 -7.38
C LYS A 95 -12.91 -12.62 -6.54
N ILE A 96 -11.79 -12.80 -5.87
CA ILE A 96 -11.09 -11.71 -5.19
C ILE A 96 -10.33 -10.88 -6.23
N GLY A 97 -10.56 -9.56 -6.22
CA GLY A 97 -9.81 -8.60 -7.03
C GLY A 97 -8.38 -8.40 -6.52
N ALA A 98 -7.41 -8.46 -7.41
CA ALA A 98 -6.00 -8.19 -7.14
C ALA A 98 -5.54 -6.92 -7.86
N ILE A 99 -5.31 -5.84 -7.09
CA ILE A 99 -4.80 -4.56 -7.59
C ILE A 99 -3.28 -4.57 -7.47
N LEU A 100 -2.55 -4.26 -8.55
CA LEU A 100 -1.09 -4.19 -8.51
C LEU A 100 -0.64 -2.90 -7.81
N HIS A 101 0.19 -3.05 -6.77
CA HIS A 101 0.67 -1.97 -5.92
C HIS A 101 2.19 -2.04 -5.74
N TYR A 102 2.89 -0.91 -5.83
CA TYR A 102 4.34 -0.83 -5.57
C TYR A 102 4.60 -0.15 -4.24
N GLU A 103 5.31 -0.82 -3.33
CA GLU A 103 5.72 -0.25 -2.06
C GLU A 103 7.16 0.27 -2.15
N GLY A 104 7.26 1.57 -2.42
CA GLY A 104 8.49 2.30 -2.66
C GLY A 104 8.70 2.56 -4.16
N ALA A 105 9.33 3.69 -4.48
CA ALA A 105 9.62 4.06 -5.86
C ALA A 105 11.10 3.91 -6.22
N GLY A 106 11.99 3.57 -5.28
CA GLY A 106 13.45 3.67 -5.46
C GLY A 106 14.02 2.91 -6.65
N GLY A 107 13.33 1.87 -7.12
CA GLY A 107 13.70 1.07 -8.28
C GLY A 107 13.23 1.61 -9.65
N ILE A 108 12.38 2.64 -9.68
CA ILE A 108 11.95 3.29 -10.93
C ILE A 108 13.14 4.07 -11.51
N ASP A 109 13.39 3.95 -12.81
CA ASP A 109 14.47 4.67 -13.52
C ASP A 109 14.18 6.17 -13.65
N ASP A 110 15.22 6.98 -13.90
CA ASP A 110 15.08 8.45 -13.99
C ASP A 110 14.19 8.90 -15.16
N GLY A 111 14.10 8.07 -16.21
CA GLY A 111 13.20 8.29 -17.33
C GLY A 111 11.75 7.85 -17.09
N PHE A 112 11.44 7.32 -15.91
CA PHE A 112 10.13 6.75 -15.56
C PHE A 112 9.66 5.59 -16.47
N THR A 113 10.56 4.97 -17.23
CA THR A 113 10.23 3.87 -18.16
C THR A 113 9.54 2.73 -17.44
N LEU A 114 10.06 2.35 -16.27
CA LEU A 114 9.50 1.29 -15.42
C LEU A 114 8.14 1.67 -14.81
N LEU A 115 7.89 2.95 -14.55
CA LEU A 115 6.59 3.42 -14.09
C LEU A 115 5.56 3.28 -15.21
N GLU A 116 5.90 3.70 -16.42
CA GLU A 116 5.03 3.57 -17.59
C GLU A 116 4.77 2.12 -17.97
N GLU A 117 5.80 1.27 -17.95
CA GLU A 117 5.65 -0.17 -18.12
C GLU A 117 4.72 -0.76 -17.06
N GLY A 118 4.91 -0.38 -15.79
CA GLY A 118 4.02 -0.76 -14.69
C GLY A 118 2.57 -0.34 -14.95
N ALA A 119 2.35 0.90 -15.40
CA ALA A 119 1.01 1.42 -15.73
C ALA A 119 0.33 0.59 -16.83
N ARG A 120 1.07 0.25 -17.91
CA ARG A 120 0.60 -0.64 -18.99
C ARG A 120 0.27 -2.05 -18.48
N GLN A 121 1.05 -2.53 -17.51
CA GLN A 121 0.86 -3.83 -16.86
C GLN A 121 -0.28 -3.84 -15.83
N GLY A 122 -0.81 -2.68 -15.45
CA GLY A 122 -1.95 -2.54 -14.55
C GLY A 122 -1.62 -2.10 -13.12
N LEU A 123 -0.45 -1.48 -12.90
CA LEU A 123 -0.13 -0.78 -11.64
C LEU A 123 -1.17 0.29 -11.35
N ARG A 124 -1.71 0.33 -10.12
CA ARG A 124 -2.76 1.29 -9.73
C ARG A 124 -2.54 1.97 -8.39
N GLY A 125 -1.52 1.60 -7.64
CA GLY A 125 -1.02 2.44 -6.56
C GLY A 125 0.49 2.37 -6.40
N LEU A 126 1.05 3.41 -5.79
CA LEU A 126 2.49 3.60 -5.64
C LEU A 126 2.80 4.34 -4.33
N CYS A 127 3.45 3.66 -3.38
CA CYS A 127 4.15 4.33 -2.29
C CYS A 127 5.44 4.96 -2.84
N ILE A 128 5.71 6.22 -2.50
CA ILE A 128 6.93 6.90 -2.96
C ILE A 128 8.16 6.35 -2.23
N THR A 129 8.06 6.09 -0.93
CA THR A 129 9.15 5.56 -0.10
C THR A 129 8.74 4.30 0.64
N TRP A 130 9.73 3.62 1.22
CA TRP A 130 9.52 2.78 2.40
C TRP A 130 10.02 3.57 3.62
N ALA A 131 10.60 2.93 4.63
CA ALA A 131 11.17 3.65 5.78
C ALA A 131 12.40 4.51 5.41
N GLU A 132 13.20 4.13 4.40
CA GLU A 132 14.39 4.88 4.02
C GLU A 132 14.13 5.99 2.99
N THR A 133 15.11 6.88 2.87
CA THR A 133 15.18 7.88 1.80
C THR A 133 15.57 7.21 0.49
N ASN A 134 14.92 7.63 -0.60
CA ASN A 134 15.32 7.30 -1.96
C ASN A 134 15.41 8.58 -2.81
N LYS A 135 15.71 8.45 -4.09
CA LYS A 135 15.89 9.60 -5.00
C LYS A 135 14.63 10.47 -5.19
N PHE A 136 13.45 10.00 -4.78
CA PHE A 136 12.17 10.69 -4.91
C PHE A 136 11.74 11.39 -3.61
N GLY A 137 12.22 10.95 -2.44
CA GLY A 137 11.81 11.56 -1.19
C GLY A 137 12.28 10.83 0.06
N HIS A 138 11.78 11.30 1.20
CA HIS A 138 12.22 10.86 2.52
C HIS A 138 11.12 10.06 3.24
N GLY A 139 11.49 8.89 3.74
CA GLY A 139 10.59 8.03 4.50
C GLY A 139 10.54 8.34 6.00
N ALA A 140 9.47 7.91 6.66
CA ALA A 140 9.30 7.91 8.10
C ALA A 140 10.17 6.81 8.72
N MET A 141 11.39 7.17 9.12
CA MET A 141 12.32 6.22 9.71
C MET A 141 11.79 5.67 11.03
N PHE A 142 11.95 4.37 11.25
CA PHE A 142 11.48 3.72 12.49
C PHE A 142 12.39 4.01 13.69
N LYS A 143 13.63 4.44 13.44
CA LYS A 143 14.65 4.76 14.46
C LYS A 143 15.46 5.97 14.00
N GLY A 144 15.98 6.72 14.96
CA GLY A 144 16.80 7.90 14.70
C GLY A 144 15.99 9.16 14.43
N LYS A 145 16.71 10.24 14.09
CA LYS A 145 16.13 11.57 13.85
C LYS A 145 15.45 11.60 12.48
N GLN A 146 14.18 12.01 12.43
CA GLN A 146 13.47 12.22 11.16
C GLN A 146 14.19 13.27 10.30
N SER A 147 14.20 13.05 8.98
CA SER A 147 14.66 14.08 8.03
C SER A 147 13.70 15.27 8.06
N SER A 148 14.25 16.48 8.00
CA SER A 148 13.48 17.71 7.78
C SER A 148 13.23 18.01 6.30
N LEU A 149 13.75 17.17 5.39
CA LEU A 149 13.56 17.28 3.95
C LEU A 149 12.36 16.45 3.51
N GLY A 150 11.68 16.91 2.45
CA GLY A 150 10.49 16.26 1.88
C GLY A 150 10.76 15.56 0.55
N LEU A 151 9.84 15.70 -0.41
CA LEU A 151 10.04 15.19 -1.76
C LEU A 151 11.16 15.95 -2.47
N THR A 152 11.92 15.22 -3.28
CA THR A 152 12.86 15.84 -4.23
C THR A 152 12.11 16.36 -5.46
N ASP A 153 12.76 17.15 -6.31
CA ASP A 153 12.13 17.59 -7.57
C ASP A 153 11.73 16.40 -8.47
N PRO A 154 12.57 15.35 -8.65
CA PRO A 154 12.11 14.12 -9.28
C PRO A 154 10.91 13.46 -8.60
N GLY A 155 10.79 13.56 -7.27
CA GLY A 155 9.64 13.04 -6.52
C GLY A 155 8.34 13.78 -6.79
N LYS A 156 8.41 15.11 -6.90
CA LYS A 156 7.26 15.93 -7.29
C LYS A 156 6.82 15.61 -8.72
N GLU A 157 7.77 15.40 -9.63
CA GLU A 157 7.46 14.94 -10.99
C GLU A 157 6.90 13.50 -11.01
N LEU A 158 7.39 12.61 -10.14
CA LEU A 158 6.85 11.26 -9.97
C LEU A 158 5.36 11.30 -9.62
N VAL A 159 4.94 12.15 -8.69
CA VAL A 159 3.52 12.35 -8.32
C VAL A 159 2.69 12.74 -9.55
N SER A 160 3.14 13.77 -10.27
CA SER A 160 2.47 14.25 -11.50
C SER A 160 2.41 13.18 -12.60
N ARG A 161 3.46 12.38 -12.77
CA ARG A 161 3.50 11.26 -13.72
C ARG A 161 2.55 10.14 -13.32
N ALA A 162 2.55 9.72 -12.05
CA ALA A 162 1.65 8.70 -11.53
C ALA A 162 0.18 9.08 -11.77
N GLU A 163 -0.20 10.32 -11.45
CA GLU A 163 -1.57 10.82 -11.67
C GLU A 163 -1.99 10.79 -13.14
N ARG A 164 -1.10 11.19 -14.06
CA ARG A 164 -1.36 11.13 -15.51
C ARG A 164 -1.55 9.72 -16.02
N LEU A 165 -0.83 8.75 -15.43
CA LEU A 165 -0.92 7.33 -15.77
C LEU A 165 -2.10 6.61 -15.08
N GLY A 166 -2.88 7.31 -14.24
CA GLY A 166 -3.98 6.71 -13.49
C GLY A 166 -3.52 5.82 -12.33
N ILE A 167 -2.32 6.08 -11.80
CA ILE A 167 -1.78 5.42 -10.61
C ILE A 167 -2.07 6.31 -9.41
N THR A 168 -2.70 5.75 -8.39
CA THR A 168 -2.98 6.45 -7.14
C THR A 168 -1.69 6.60 -6.33
N VAL A 169 -1.38 7.80 -5.88
CA VAL A 169 -0.24 8.02 -4.97
C VAL A 169 -0.62 7.53 -3.58
N ASP A 170 0.29 6.81 -2.94
CA ASP A 170 0.18 6.36 -1.56
C ASP A 170 1.21 7.08 -0.69
N VAL A 171 0.72 7.78 0.34
CA VAL A 171 1.53 8.55 1.30
C VAL A 171 1.95 7.74 2.51
N SER A 172 1.52 6.48 2.59
CA SER A 172 2.14 5.52 3.50
C SER A 172 3.66 5.53 3.28
N HIS A 173 4.39 5.50 4.39
CA HIS A 173 5.84 5.51 4.50
C HIS A 173 6.51 6.87 4.39
N LEU A 174 5.81 7.92 3.97
CA LEU A 174 6.39 9.26 3.93
C LEU A 174 6.65 9.82 5.33
N ASN A 175 7.72 10.61 5.46
CA ASN A 175 7.86 11.53 6.59
C ASN A 175 6.92 12.74 6.43
N ASP A 176 6.80 13.56 7.47
CA ASP A 176 5.87 14.70 7.46
C ASP A 176 6.14 15.71 6.35
N PRO A 177 7.39 16.17 6.10
CA PRO A 177 7.66 17.05 4.98
C PRO A 177 7.25 16.44 3.63
N SER A 178 7.55 15.16 3.37
CA SER A 178 7.18 14.52 2.10
C SER A 178 5.66 14.38 1.96
N PHE A 179 4.94 14.10 3.05
CA PHE A 179 3.47 14.10 3.04
C PHE A 179 2.92 15.46 2.61
N TRP A 180 3.40 16.54 3.22
CA TRP A 180 2.93 17.89 2.91
C TRP A 180 3.33 18.34 1.49
N ASP A 181 4.48 17.90 1.00
CA ASP A 181 4.85 18.09 -0.39
C ASP A 181 3.86 17.39 -1.33
N VAL A 182 3.42 16.16 -1.04
CA VAL A 182 2.35 15.48 -1.81
C VAL A 182 1.06 16.30 -1.78
N VAL A 183 0.61 16.75 -0.60
CA VAL A 183 -0.59 17.60 -0.47
C VAL A 183 -0.51 18.83 -1.38
N SER A 184 0.67 19.44 -1.49
CA SER A 184 0.91 20.66 -2.26
C SER A 184 0.93 20.44 -3.78
N VAL A 185 1.45 19.31 -4.26
CA VAL A 185 1.64 19.05 -5.70
C VAL A 185 0.58 18.15 -6.33
N ALA A 186 -0.06 17.28 -5.53
CA ALA A 186 -1.09 16.37 -6.00
C ALA A 186 -2.35 17.13 -6.42
N LYS A 187 -2.89 16.75 -7.57
CA LYS A 187 -4.13 17.31 -8.14
C LYS A 187 -5.30 16.33 -8.05
N LYS A 188 -5.03 15.05 -7.80
CA LYS A 188 -6.01 13.99 -7.63
C LYS A 188 -6.05 13.50 -6.17
N PRO A 189 -7.11 12.78 -5.77
CA PRO A 189 -7.11 12.02 -4.53
C PRO A 189 -5.89 11.09 -4.42
N PHE A 190 -5.32 11.03 -3.22
CA PHE A 190 -4.26 10.09 -2.85
C PHE A 190 -4.69 9.34 -1.59
N ILE A 191 -4.03 8.23 -1.29
CA ILE A 191 -4.39 7.35 -0.16
C ILE A 191 -3.25 7.26 0.85
N ALA A 192 -3.57 6.85 2.07
CA ALA A 192 -2.62 6.24 2.98
C ALA A 192 -3.05 4.78 3.13
N SER A 193 -2.51 3.89 2.31
CA SER A 193 -3.00 2.51 2.20
C SER A 193 -2.91 1.69 3.49
N HIS A 194 -1.92 1.96 4.35
CA HIS A 194 -1.71 1.28 5.64
C HIS A 194 -1.06 2.22 6.67
N SER A 195 -1.85 3.10 7.29
CA SER A 195 -1.38 4.04 8.34
C SER A 195 -2.41 4.22 9.44
N ASN A 196 -1.98 4.59 10.65
CA ASN A 196 -2.86 4.86 11.80
C ASN A 196 -2.77 6.32 12.26
N ALA A 197 -3.43 6.67 13.37
CA ALA A 197 -3.41 8.00 13.96
C ALA A 197 -2.34 8.13 15.05
N ARG A 198 -1.55 9.20 15.02
CA ARG A 198 -0.54 9.53 16.05
C ARG A 198 -1.16 9.84 17.40
N ALA A 199 -2.37 10.36 17.42
CA ALA A 199 -3.12 10.61 18.65
C ALA A 199 -3.40 9.32 19.45
N VAL A 200 -3.40 8.15 18.80
CA VAL A 200 -3.61 6.84 19.43
C VAL A 200 -2.28 6.17 19.78
N CYS A 201 -1.33 6.16 18.83
CA CYS A 201 -0.01 5.59 19.01
C CYS A 201 1.01 6.54 18.37
N ASN A 202 1.85 7.16 19.20
CA ASN A 202 2.76 8.21 18.76
C ASN A 202 3.99 7.64 18.04
N HIS A 203 3.75 7.11 16.85
CA HIS A 203 4.76 6.58 15.94
C HIS A 203 4.97 7.55 14.77
N PRO A 204 6.22 7.83 14.33
CA PRO A 204 6.48 8.62 13.11
C PRO A 204 5.80 8.09 11.85
N ARG A 205 5.32 6.84 11.91
CA ARG A 205 4.73 6.11 10.79
C ARG A 205 3.22 6.30 10.69
N ASN A 206 2.61 6.77 11.76
CA ASN A 206 1.22 7.18 11.84
C ASN A 206 1.08 8.64 11.41
N LEU A 207 -0.14 9.06 11.09
CA LEU A 207 -0.48 10.40 10.62
C LEU A 207 -0.87 11.30 11.79
N THR A 208 -0.53 12.59 11.71
CA THR A 208 -1.11 13.62 12.59
C THR A 208 -2.56 13.91 12.21
N ASP A 209 -3.32 14.52 13.12
CA ASP A 209 -4.70 14.91 12.85
C ASP A 209 -4.81 15.88 11.66
N ASP A 210 -3.84 16.77 11.50
CA ASP A 210 -3.81 17.70 10.36
C ASP A 210 -3.50 17.00 9.04
N GLN A 211 -2.65 15.97 9.05
CA GLN A 211 -2.44 15.11 7.88
C GLN A 211 -3.72 14.34 7.52
N ILE A 212 -4.43 13.81 8.52
CA ILE A 212 -5.71 13.10 8.31
C ILE A 212 -6.75 14.04 7.69
N LYS A 213 -6.89 15.27 8.21
CA LYS A 213 -7.80 16.28 7.64
C LYS A 213 -7.43 16.64 6.21
N ALA A 214 -6.16 16.93 5.94
CA ALA A 214 -5.70 17.28 4.59
C ALA A 214 -5.94 16.16 3.57
N LEU A 215 -5.74 14.90 3.99
CA LEU A 215 -6.03 13.73 3.15
C LEU A 215 -7.54 13.61 2.88
N ALA A 216 -8.38 13.80 3.90
CA ALA A 216 -9.84 13.77 3.75
C ALA A 216 -10.36 14.92 2.85
N GLU A 217 -9.84 16.13 3.00
CA GLU A 217 -10.16 17.30 2.15
C GLU A 217 -9.80 17.07 0.68
N ARG A 218 -8.75 16.29 0.42
CA ARG A 218 -8.37 15.87 -0.94
C ARG A 218 -9.26 14.74 -1.50
N GLY A 219 -10.17 14.17 -0.70
CA GLY A 219 -11.01 13.03 -1.06
C GLY A 219 -10.28 11.69 -0.96
N GLY A 220 -9.19 11.63 -0.19
CA GLY A 220 -8.41 10.42 0.04
C GLY A 220 -9.03 9.47 1.08
N THR A 221 -8.42 8.30 1.21
CA THR A 221 -8.79 7.29 2.22
C THR A 221 -7.58 6.78 2.99
N ILE A 222 -7.82 6.31 4.21
CA ILE A 222 -6.80 5.72 5.08
C ILE A 222 -7.18 4.26 5.33
N GLY A 223 -6.31 3.34 4.96
CA GLY A 223 -6.38 1.94 5.41
C GLY A 223 -5.71 1.79 6.76
N ILE A 224 -6.41 1.23 7.74
CA ILE A 224 -5.90 1.03 9.10
C ILE A 224 -4.90 -0.12 9.10
N ASN A 225 -3.71 0.14 9.64
CA ASN A 225 -2.63 -0.84 9.72
C ASN A 225 -2.73 -1.66 11.02
N PHE A 226 -2.77 -2.99 10.90
CA PHE A 226 -2.91 -3.90 12.04
C PHE A 226 -1.61 -4.31 12.73
N SER A 227 -0.49 -3.71 12.32
CA SER A 227 0.79 -3.79 13.01
C SER A 227 0.66 -3.28 14.44
N ILE A 228 0.84 -4.18 15.42
CA ILE A 228 0.77 -3.81 16.85
C ILE A 228 1.75 -2.68 17.20
N LYS A 229 2.90 -2.61 16.53
CA LYS A 229 3.90 -1.55 16.72
C LYS A 229 3.40 -0.15 16.41
N PHE A 230 2.30 -0.04 15.66
CA PHE A 230 1.66 1.20 15.22
C PHE A 230 0.26 1.40 15.83
N LEU A 231 -0.18 0.48 16.69
CA LEU A 231 -1.47 0.53 17.38
C LEU A 231 -1.34 0.78 18.89
N ASP A 232 -0.23 0.33 19.49
CA ASP A 232 -0.01 0.42 20.93
C ASP A 232 1.43 0.79 21.26
N ASP A 233 1.62 1.96 21.87
CA ASP A 233 2.91 2.42 22.38
C ASP A 233 3.43 1.54 23.53
N GLY A 234 2.53 0.94 24.30
CA GLY A 234 2.82 0.02 25.40
C GLY A 234 3.39 -1.33 24.93
N TRP A 235 3.13 -1.74 23.69
CA TRP A 235 3.71 -2.96 23.12
C TRP A 235 5.24 -2.91 23.08
N LYS A 236 5.80 -1.74 22.72
CA LYS A 236 7.26 -1.52 22.73
C LYS A 236 7.83 -1.55 24.14
N ALA A 237 7.10 -0.98 25.11
CA ALA A 237 7.52 -0.92 26.51
C ALA A 237 7.52 -2.30 27.19
N ALA A 238 6.66 -3.22 26.75
CA ALA A 238 6.50 -4.53 27.36
C ALA A 238 7.51 -5.60 26.85
N GLY A 239 8.42 -5.27 25.92
CA GLY A 239 9.44 -6.20 25.41
C GLY A 239 8.88 -7.45 24.71
N ARG A 240 7.61 -7.43 24.29
CA ARG A 240 6.91 -8.59 23.73
C ARG A 240 7.33 -8.82 22.27
N SER A 241 7.73 -10.05 21.95
CA SER A 241 7.92 -10.52 20.58
C SER A 241 6.65 -11.24 20.12
N GLY A 242 6.05 -10.77 19.03
CA GLY A 242 4.78 -11.25 18.51
C GLY A 242 4.49 -10.60 17.16
N ILE A 243 3.85 -11.35 16.27
CA ILE A 243 3.84 -11.06 14.84
C ILE A 243 3.13 -9.73 14.56
N THR A 244 3.80 -8.93 13.76
CA THR A 244 3.32 -7.66 13.25
C THR A 244 2.82 -7.92 11.83
N PHE A 245 1.51 -8.03 11.63
CA PHE A 245 0.94 -8.14 10.29
C PHE A 245 0.45 -6.75 9.86
N ALA A 246 0.91 -6.31 8.69
CA ALA A 246 0.21 -5.30 7.88
C ALA A 246 -0.92 -6.03 7.15
#